data_AF-A0A414B5L7-F1
#
_entry.id   AF-A0A414B5L7-F1
#
_cell.length_a   1.000
_cell.length_b   1.000
_cell.length_c   1.000
_cell.angle_alpha   90.00
_cell.angle_beta   90.00
_cell.angle_gamma   90.00
#
_symmetry.space_group_name_H-M   'P 1'
#
loop_
_entity.id
_entity.type
_entity.pdbx_description
1 polymer ?
#
loop_
_entity_poly.entity_id
_entity_poly.type
_entity_poly.pdbx_seq_one_letter_code
_entity_poly.pdbx_strand_id
1 'polypeptide(L)'
;MFSTKNHNIQLKRGQSSYLLHELGHFVSALKGRNGKKIDQSSEFTRIYNEEKSAYVGNNKAYVTQDAAEYFAESFRDYTENPSALKSQRPETYSYISQMVSSLSSSDVKAFRNAYGWYWSINK
;
A
#
# COMPACT_ATOMS: atom_id res chain seq x y z
N MET A 1 -6.35 -8.84 -4.92
CA MET A 1 -7.13 -7.60 -4.83
C MET A 1 -7.69 -7.44 -3.42
N PHE A 2 -7.30 -6.35 -2.75
CA PHE A 2 -7.85 -5.89 -1.48
C PHE A 2 -9.21 -5.20 -1.69
N SER A 3 -10.23 -5.57 -0.92
CA SER A 3 -11.57 -4.98 -0.99
C SER A 3 -12.15 -4.68 0.39
N THR A 4 -12.41 -3.40 0.67
CA THR A 4 -13.13 -2.97 1.88
C THR A 4 -14.60 -3.38 1.86
N LYS A 5 -15.23 -3.37 0.66
CA LYS A 5 -16.64 -3.73 0.45
C LYS A 5 -16.91 -5.22 0.65
N ASN A 6 -16.02 -6.07 0.14
CA ASN A 6 -16.23 -7.53 0.14
C ASN A 6 -15.58 -8.23 1.34
N HIS A 7 -14.95 -7.49 2.27
CA HIS A 7 -14.25 -8.02 3.44
C HIS A 7 -13.18 -9.06 3.12
N ASN A 8 -12.47 -8.91 2.00
CA ASN A 8 -11.49 -9.91 1.60
C ASN A 8 -10.26 -9.34 0.91
N ILE A 9 -9.19 -10.14 0.99
CA ILE A 9 -8.01 -10.03 0.14
C ILE A 9 -8.07 -11.24 -0.78
N GLN A 10 -8.26 -11.00 -2.07
CA GLN A 10 -8.28 -12.05 -3.09
C GLN A 10 -6.87 -12.29 -3.62
N LEU A 11 -6.38 -13.52 -3.51
CA LEU A 11 -5.06 -13.89 -4.03
C LEU A 11 -5.20 -14.55 -5.39
N LYS A 12 -4.32 -14.21 -6.33
CA LYS A 12 -4.06 -15.11 -7.46
C LYS A 12 -3.34 -16.35 -6.88
N ARG A 13 -3.81 -17.54 -7.24
CA ARG A 13 -3.40 -18.83 -6.65
C ARG A 13 -1.87 -18.94 -6.50
N GLY A 14 -1.39 -19.20 -5.27
CA GLY A 14 -0.07 -19.80 -5.01
C GLY A 14 1.14 -18.88 -4.78
N GLN A 15 1.00 -17.57 -4.55
CA GLN A 15 2.16 -16.66 -4.43
C GLN A 15 2.06 -15.75 -3.18
N SER A 16 2.94 -15.96 -2.20
CA SER A 16 3.05 -15.15 -0.97
C SER A 16 3.41 -13.68 -1.24
N SER A 17 4.18 -13.43 -2.30
CA SER A 17 4.49 -12.08 -2.81
C SER A 17 3.25 -11.28 -3.18
N TYR A 18 2.25 -11.95 -3.75
CA TYR A 18 0.96 -11.34 -4.09
C TYR A 18 0.19 -10.94 -2.83
N LEU A 19 0.30 -11.71 -1.74
CA LEU A 19 -0.31 -11.32 -0.46
C LEU A 19 0.33 -10.05 0.10
N LEU A 20 1.65 -9.92 0.04
CA LEU A 20 2.36 -8.73 0.51
C LEU A 20 1.97 -7.48 -0.28
N HIS A 21 1.83 -7.61 -1.61
CA HIS A 21 1.32 -6.53 -2.46
C HIS A 21 -0.08 -6.05 -2.00
N GLU A 22 -1.03 -6.96 -1.79
CA GLU A 22 -2.37 -6.59 -1.33
C GLU A 22 -2.39 -6.02 0.09
N LEU A 23 -1.48 -6.47 0.95
CA LEU A 23 -1.25 -5.87 2.27
C LEU A 23 -0.72 -4.44 2.15
N GLY A 24 0.07 -4.12 1.12
CA GLY A 24 0.47 -2.76 0.81
C GLY A 24 -0.72 -1.83 0.56
N HIS A 25 -1.67 -2.25 -0.27
CA HIS A 25 -2.93 -1.50 -0.44
C HIS A 25 -3.71 -1.34 0.87
N PHE A 26 -3.74 -2.40 1.69
CA PHE A 26 -4.41 -2.35 2.98
C PHE A 26 -3.73 -1.35 3.93
N VAL A 27 -2.40 -1.38 4.06
CA VAL A 27 -1.62 -0.42 4.87
C VAL A 27 -1.89 1.01 4.42
N SER A 28 -1.95 1.23 3.10
CA SER A 28 -2.27 2.55 2.58
C SER A 28 -3.67 3.04 2.99
N ALA A 29 -4.66 2.16 2.93
CA ALA A 29 -6.02 2.46 3.38
C ALA A 29 -6.12 2.61 4.90
N LEU A 30 -5.32 1.86 5.66
CA LEU A 30 -5.30 1.84 7.12
C LEU A 30 -4.70 3.12 7.70
N LYS A 31 -3.58 3.60 7.16
CA LYS A 31 -2.97 4.90 7.54
C LYS A 31 -3.78 6.09 7.02
N GLY A 32 -4.57 5.86 5.98
CA GLY A 32 -5.52 6.80 5.45
C GLY A 32 -6.52 7.34 6.49
N ARG A 33 -7.00 8.57 6.29
CA ARG A 33 -8.02 9.20 7.14
C ARG A 33 -9.18 9.70 6.28
N ASN A 34 -10.39 9.66 6.85
CA ASN A 34 -11.61 10.18 6.21
C ASN A 34 -11.85 9.61 4.79
N GLY A 35 -11.62 8.30 4.62
CA GLY A 35 -11.80 7.61 3.33
C GLY A 35 -10.69 7.85 2.30
N LYS A 36 -9.70 8.68 2.58
CA LYS A 36 -8.51 8.88 1.73
C LYS A 36 -7.45 7.84 2.04
N LYS A 37 -6.65 7.45 1.05
CA LYS A 37 -5.49 6.56 1.21
C LYS A 37 -4.20 7.36 1.18
N ILE A 38 -3.14 6.90 1.86
CA ILE A 38 -1.86 7.62 1.89
C ILE A 38 -1.11 7.55 0.54
N ASP A 39 -1.37 6.53 -0.28
CA ASP A 39 -0.87 6.43 -1.66
C ASP A 39 -1.37 7.58 -2.57
N GLN A 40 -2.42 8.29 -2.14
CA GLN A 40 -2.99 9.44 -2.84
C GLN A 40 -2.57 10.78 -2.20
N SER A 41 -1.71 10.76 -1.17
CA SER A 41 -1.20 11.97 -0.56
C SER A 41 -0.33 12.74 -1.54
N SER A 42 -0.28 14.06 -1.40
CA SER A 42 0.58 14.92 -2.23
C SER A 42 2.07 14.56 -2.06
N GLU A 43 2.47 14.24 -0.83
CA GLU A 43 3.83 13.82 -0.51
C GLU A 43 4.21 12.53 -1.23
N PHE A 44 3.38 11.48 -1.13
CA PHE A 44 3.68 10.22 -1.80
C PHE A 44 3.57 10.33 -3.32
N THR A 45 2.62 11.12 -3.83
CA THR A 45 2.50 11.38 -5.27
C THR A 45 3.75 12.06 -5.83
N ARG A 46 4.37 12.97 -5.07
CA ARG A 46 5.65 13.59 -5.43
C ARG A 46 6.75 12.51 -5.52
N ILE A 47 6.93 11.73 -4.45
CA ILE A 47 7.92 10.64 -4.36
C ILE A 47 7.75 9.64 -5.52
N TYR A 48 6.52 9.21 -5.78
CA TYR A 48 6.18 8.33 -6.90
C TYR A 48 6.65 8.92 -8.24
N ASN A 49 6.36 10.18 -8.52
CA ASN A 49 6.74 10.77 -9.81
C ASN A 49 8.26 10.92 -9.98
N GLU A 50 8.98 11.18 -8.89
CA GLU A 50 10.44 11.29 -8.90
C GLU A 50 11.10 9.90 -9.06
N GLU A 51 10.63 8.88 -8.37
CA GLU A 51 11.34 7.60 -8.26
C GLU A 51 10.79 6.46 -9.12
N LYS A 52 9.57 6.56 -9.68
CA LYS A 52 8.97 5.46 -10.48
C LYS A 52 9.82 5.03 -11.68
N SER A 53 10.58 5.95 -12.26
CA SER A 53 11.46 5.67 -13.39
C SER A 53 12.62 4.73 -13.00
N ALA A 54 13.04 4.76 -11.73
CA ALA A 54 14.10 3.92 -11.16
C ALA A 54 13.63 2.50 -10.78
N TYR A 55 12.33 2.19 -10.90
CA TYR A 55 11.85 0.82 -10.73
C TYR A 55 12.46 -0.12 -11.78
N VAL A 56 13.10 -1.20 -11.33
CA VAL A 56 13.76 -2.21 -12.20
C VAL A 56 13.15 -3.61 -12.06
N GLY A 57 12.06 -3.75 -11.30
CA GLY A 57 11.38 -5.03 -11.13
C GLY A 57 10.57 -5.47 -12.36
N ASN A 58 10.02 -6.68 -12.28
CA ASN A 58 9.13 -7.22 -13.29
C ASN A 58 7.83 -6.42 -13.39
N ASN A 59 7.14 -6.50 -14.52
CA ASN A 59 5.86 -5.82 -14.74
C ASN A 59 5.91 -4.30 -14.48
N LYS A 60 7.03 -3.64 -14.78
CA LYS A 60 7.23 -2.19 -14.58
C LYS A 60 6.05 -1.34 -15.04
N ALA A 61 5.50 -1.63 -16.22
CA ALA A 61 4.35 -0.89 -16.76
C ALA A 61 3.14 -0.92 -15.80
N TYR A 62 2.85 -2.07 -15.19
CA TYR A 62 1.78 -2.23 -14.20
C TYR A 62 2.13 -1.51 -12.89
N VAL A 63 3.32 -1.74 -12.36
CA VAL A 63 3.74 -1.17 -11.07
C VAL A 63 3.80 0.35 -11.12
N THR A 64 4.20 0.93 -12.25
CA THR A 64 4.32 2.37 -12.40
C THR A 64 3.08 3.03 -13.01
N GLN A 65 2.00 2.28 -13.28
CA GLN A 65 0.80 2.81 -13.93
C GLN A 65 0.12 3.89 -13.08
N ASP A 66 0.16 3.74 -11.75
CA ASP A 66 -0.40 4.67 -10.79
C ASP A 66 0.33 4.58 -9.44
N ALA A 67 0.08 5.55 -8.56
CA ALA A 67 0.73 5.63 -7.26
C ALA A 67 0.28 4.52 -6.29
N ALA A 68 -0.92 3.96 -6.46
CA ALA A 68 -1.45 2.94 -5.57
C ALA A 68 -0.77 1.59 -5.79
N GLU A 69 -0.62 1.16 -7.05
CA GLU A 69 0.14 -0.02 -7.44
C GLU A 69 1.62 0.14 -7.10
N TYR A 70 2.18 1.33 -7.34
CA TYR A 70 3.56 1.63 -6.98
C TYR A 70 3.78 1.52 -5.47
N PHE A 71 2.87 2.05 -4.64
CA PHE A 71 2.94 1.91 -3.19
C PHE A 71 2.87 0.44 -2.76
N ALA A 72 1.89 -0.31 -3.28
CA ALA A 72 1.67 -1.69 -2.92
C ALA A 72 2.86 -2.59 -3.27
N GLU A 73 3.40 -2.43 -4.48
CA GLU A 73 4.58 -3.16 -4.90
C GLU A 73 5.82 -2.76 -4.10
N SER A 74 5.97 -1.46 -3.81
CA SER A 74 7.09 -0.99 -2.99
C SER A 74 6.99 -1.48 -1.54
N PHE A 75 5.79 -1.68 -1.00
CA PHE A 75 5.60 -2.30 0.32
C PHE A 75 6.01 -3.78 0.31
N ARG A 76 5.69 -4.50 -0.77
CA ARG A 76 6.19 -5.86 -0.99
C ARG A 76 7.72 -5.85 -1.04
N ASP A 77 8.34 -4.98 -1.85
CA ASP A 77 9.79 -4.87 -1.95
C ASP A 77 10.45 -4.51 -0.60
N TYR A 78 9.83 -3.64 0.18
CA TYR A 78 10.25 -3.29 1.54
C TYR A 78 10.28 -4.51 2.46
N THR A 79 9.34 -5.44 2.28
CA THR A 79 9.22 -6.64 3.11
C THR A 79 10.13 -7.78 2.63
N GLU A 80 10.29 -7.95 1.31
CA GLU A 80 11.07 -9.04 0.70
C GLU A 80 12.57 -8.70 0.58
N ASN A 81 12.90 -7.48 0.18
CA ASN A 81 14.28 -7.04 -0.02
C ASN A 81 14.43 -5.51 0.23
N PRO A 82 14.36 -5.08 1.51
CA PRO A 82 14.42 -3.66 1.87
C PRO A 82 15.70 -2.96 1.39
N SER A 83 16.82 -3.68 1.35
CA SER A 83 18.11 -3.15 0.89
C SER A 83 18.07 -2.76 -0.59
N ALA A 84 17.48 -3.60 -1.45
CA ALA A 84 17.33 -3.30 -2.88
C ALA A 84 16.39 -2.11 -3.10
N LEU A 85 15.25 -2.06 -2.39
CA LEU A 85 14.34 -0.92 -2.44
C LEU A 85 15.07 0.38 -2.06
N LYS A 86 15.77 0.38 -0.91
CA LYS A 86 16.49 1.55 -0.40
C LYS A 86 17.57 2.04 -1.38
N SER A 87 18.25 1.12 -2.06
CA SER A 87 19.28 1.48 -3.04
C SER A 87 18.71 2.09 -4.33
N GLN A 88 17.52 1.66 -4.76
CA GLN A 88 16.92 2.09 -6.02
C GLN A 88 16.01 3.32 -5.87
N ARG A 89 15.26 3.36 -4.76
CA ARG A 89 14.14 4.29 -4.50
C ARG A 89 14.15 4.69 -3.01
N PRO A 90 15.17 5.44 -2.57
CA PRO A 90 15.41 5.75 -1.15
C PRO A 90 14.27 6.56 -0.48
N GLU A 91 13.60 7.47 -1.18
CA GLU A 91 12.48 8.23 -0.62
C GLU A 91 11.25 7.34 -0.44
N THR A 92 10.98 6.46 -1.41
CA THR A 92 9.92 5.45 -1.32
C THR A 92 10.17 4.51 -0.13
N TYR A 93 11.41 4.05 0.06
CA TYR A 93 11.79 3.24 1.22
C TYR A 93 11.51 3.99 2.54
N SER A 94 11.97 5.24 2.63
CA SER A 94 11.83 6.06 3.84
C SER A 94 10.36 6.28 4.19
N TYR A 95 9.55 6.63 3.19
CA TYR A 95 8.12 6.86 3.35
C TYR A 95 7.40 5.61 3.84
N ILE A 96 7.61 4.45 3.21
CA ILE A 96 7.00 3.19 3.63
C ILE A 96 7.43 2.82 5.06
N SER A 97 8.72 2.93 5.36
CA SER A 97 9.25 2.67 6.71
C SER A 97 8.59 3.56 7.77
N GLN A 98 8.37 4.84 7.47
CA GLN A 98 7.66 5.76 8.36
C GLN A 98 6.18 5.38 8.54
N MET A 99 5.50 5.00 7.45
CA MET A 99 4.10 4.60 7.50
C MET A 99 3.90 3.33 8.32
N VAL A 100 4.77 2.33 8.14
CA VAL A 100 4.73 1.06 8.88
C VAL A 100 5.08 1.27 10.35
N SER A 101 6.17 1.99 10.66
CA SER A 101 6.59 2.22 12.05
C SER A 101 5.62 3.08 12.86
N SER A 102 4.84 3.94 12.20
CA SER A 102 3.84 4.79 12.84
C SER A 102 2.43 4.19 12.89
N LEU A 103 2.24 2.93 12.49
CA LEU A 103 0.95 2.25 12.61
C LEU A 103 0.51 2.16 14.08
N SER A 104 -0.74 2.48 14.34
CA SER A 104 -1.30 2.52 15.68
C SER A 104 -2.71 1.95 15.77
N SER A 105 -3.15 1.60 16.98
CA SER A 105 -4.55 1.22 17.24
C SER A 105 -5.55 2.31 16.83
N SER A 106 -5.12 3.58 16.79
CA SER A 106 -5.96 4.69 16.34
C SER A 106 -6.27 4.62 14.85
N ASP A 107 -5.32 4.14 14.04
CA ASP A 107 -5.49 3.94 12.60
C ASP A 107 -6.49 2.81 12.35
N VAL A 108 -6.36 1.70 13.09
CA VAL A 108 -7.32 0.58 13.05
C VAL A 108 -8.74 1.03 13.43
N LYS A 109 -8.87 1.80 14.52
CA LYS A 109 -10.17 2.33 14.96
C LYS A 109 -10.77 3.27 13.91
N ALA A 110 -9.97 4.16 13.34
CA ALA A 110 -10.43 5.09 12.31
C ALA A 110 -10.88 4.36 11.04
N PHE A 111 -10.12 3.37 10.59
CA PHE A 111 -10.48 2.52 9.45
C PHE A 111 -11.80 1.79 9.70
N ARG A 112 -11.96 1.16 10.87
CA ARG A 112 -13.21 0.50 11.27
C ARG A 112 -14.37 1.49 11.30
N ASN A 113 -14.18 2.70 11.79
CA ASN A 113 -15.25 3.71 11.81
C ASN A 113 -15.65 4.16 10.40
N ALA A 114 -14.67 4.34 9.50
CA ALA A 114 -14.91 4.80 8.13
C ALA A 114 -15.63 3.76 7.26
N TYR A 115 -15.33 2.47 7.45
CA TYR A 115 -15.84 1.39 6.59
C TYR A 115 -16.76 0.41 7.29
N GLY A 116 -16.86 0.44 8.62
CA GLY A 116 -17.66 -0.53 9.39
C GLY A 116 -19.15 -0.49 9.08
N TRP A 117 -19.65 0.63 8.53
CA TRP A 117 -21.03 0.71 8.04
C TRP A 117 -21.28 -0.28 6.89
N TYR A 118 -20.35 -0.44 5.92
CA TYR A 118 -20.47 -1.46 4.86
C TYR A 118 -20.69 -2.86 5.41
N TRP A 119 -20.17 -3.09 6.60
CA TRP A 119 -20.12 -4.38 7.26
C TRP A 119 -21.38 -4.62 8.13
N SER A 120 -22.20 -3.58 8.30
CA SER A 120 -23.40 -3.58 9.15
C SER A 120 -24.71 -3.61 8.35
N ILE A 121 -24.67 -3.48 7.02
CA ILE A 121 -25.87 -3.39 6.15
C ILE A 121 -26.63 -4.71 6.00
N ASN A 122 -26.00 -5.85 6.35
CA ASN A 122 -26.60 -7.18 6.21
C ASN A 122 -26.95 -7.83 7.57
N LYS A 123 -27.25 -7.04 8.60
CA LYS A 123 -27.82 -7.53 9.87
C LYS A 123 -29.26 -7.11 10.04
#